data_AF-A0A8G2C9V7-F1
#
_entry.id   AF-A0A8G2C9V7-F1
#
_cell.length_a   1.000
_cell.length_b   1.000
_cell.length_c   1.000
_cell.angle_alpha   90.00
_cell.angle_beta   90.00
_cell.angle_gamma   90.00
#
_symmetry.space_group_name_H-M   'P 1'
#
loop_
_entity.id
_entity.type
_entity.pdbx_description
1 polymer ?
#
loop_
_entity_poly.entity_id
_entity_poly.type
_entity_poly.pdbx_seq_one_letter_code
_entity_poly.pdbx_strand_id
1 'polypeptide(L)'
;MPCNFFLPVNNKEGTILPMEHILIKVYGSISNASPELYAAALEMVQEQNEDAVELDGTFFTISFEGIYFMMNEFIAAIKPHLTNDCTGRIDYIDVDEWSLTRFWIEGGLITQNTADLNHVMDHSGH
;
A
#
# COMPACT_ATOMS: atom_id res chain seq x y z
N MET A 1 39.20 12.73 24.51
CA MET A 1 38.75 12.70 23.09
C MET A 1 39.42 11.51 22.41
N PRO A 2 38.79 10.91 21.38
CA PRO A 2 37.56 10.10 21.33
C PRO A 2 37.97 8.61 21.12
N CYS A 3 37.17 7.56 20.95
CA CYS A 3 35.83 7.31 20.43
C CYS A 3 35.24 6.16 21.25
N ASN A 4 34.00 6.28 21.71
CA ASN A 4 33.18 5.08 21.98
C ASN A 4 32.04 5.10 20.97
N PHE A 5 32.11 4.13 20.05
CA PHE A 5 31.00 3.70 19.22
C PHE A 5 29.79 3.44 20.13
N PHE A 6 28.67 4.07 19.80
CA PHE A 6 27.40 3.85 20.47
C PHE A 6 26.94 2.43 20.11
N LEU A 7 27.08 1.51 21.07
CA LEU A 7 26.65 0.13 20.92
C LEU A 7 25.11 0.06 20.93
N PRO A 8 24.51 -0.92 20.23
CA PRO A 8 23.07 -1.13 20.22
C PRO A 8 22.56 -1.44 21.63
N VAL A 9 21.36 -0.94 21.94
CA VAL A 9 20.66 -1.19 23.20
C VAL A 9 20.26 -2.66 23.24
N ASN A 10 20.92 -3.43 24.10
CA ASN A 10 20.59 -4.82 24.42
C ASN A 10 19.29 -4.88 25.23
N ASN A 11 18.20 -5.30 24.60
CA ASN A 11 17.12 -6.00 25.29
C ASN A 11 17.46 -7.49 25.37
N LYS A 12 17.24 -8.07 26.55
CA LYS A 12 17.59 -9.46 26.88
C LYS A 12 16.59 -10.40 26.22
N GLU A 13 16.82 -10.72 24.95
CA GLU A 13 16.38 -11.92 24.23
C GLU A 13 16.83 -11.71 22.79
N GLY A 14 17.93 -12.38 22.40
CA GLY A 14 18.57 -12.27 21.10
C GLY A 14 17.77 -12.91 19.97
N THR A 15 16.48 -12.62 19.89
CA THR A 15 15.69 -12.90 18.70
C THR A 15 15.92 -11.72 17.78
N ILE A 16 16.77 -11.93 16.77
CA ILE A 16 16.62 -11.20 15.52
C ILE A 16 15.18 -11.54 15.11
N LEU A 17 14.24 -10.63 15.31
CA LEU A 17 12.92 -10.82 14.71
C LEU A 17 13.22 -11.06 13.23
N PRO A 18 12.77 -12.18 12.64
CA PRO A 18 12.97 -12.36 11.21
C PRO A 18 12.45 -11.09 10.55
N MET A 19 13.23 -10.47 9.65
CA MET A 19 12.67 -9.45 8.78
C MET A 19 11.39 -10.06 8.24
N GLU A 20 10.24 -9.51 8.62
CA GLU A 20 8.98 -9.99 8.09
C GLU A 20 9.14 -9.99 6.58
N HIS A 21 8.89 -11.14 5.98
CA HIS A 21 9.12 -11.32 4.56
C HIS A 21 8.06 -10.51 3.83
N ILE A 22 8.35 -9.24 3.56
CA ILE A 22 7.42 -8.34 2.87
C ILE A 22 7.34 -8.83 1.43
N LEU A 23 6.21 -9.47 1.14
CA LEU A 23 5.87 -9.96 -0.18
C LEU A 23 4.98 -8.98 -0.92
N ILE A 24 4.13 -8.27 -0.19
CA ILE A 24 3.13 -7.40 -0.78
C ILE A 24 3.33 -5.98 -0.26
N LYS A 25 3.27 -5.02 -1.20
CA LYS A 25 3.19 -3.61 -0.87
C LYS A 25 2.00 -2.98 -1.59
N VAL A 26 1.23 -2.17 -0.88
CA VAL A 26 0.09 -1.44 -1.43
C VAL A 26 0.22 0.04 -1.10
N TYR A 27 0.28 0.87 -2.14
CA TYR A 27 0.38 2.32 -1.98
C TYR A 27 -0.59 3.04 -2.88
N GLY A 28 -1.20 4.11 -2.38
CA GLY A 28 -2.11 4.87 -3.21
C GLY A 28 -2.73 6.06 -2.52
N SER A 29 -3.48 6.81 -3.30
CA SER A 29 -4.25 7.95 -2.83
C SER A 29 -5.49 8.16 -3.67
N ILE A 30 -6.57 8.62 -3.04
CA ILE A 30 -7.82 9.00 -3.68
C ILE A 30 -8.19 10.41 -3.19
N SER A 31 -8.37 11.34 -4.12
CA SER A 31 -8.92 12.67 -3.85
C SER A 31 -10.45 12.63 -3.90
N ASN A 32 -11.10 13.54 -3.17
CA ASN A 32 -12.56 13.61 -3.02
C ASN A 32 -13.16 12.31 -2.44
N ALA A 33 -12.43 11.65 -1.54
CA ALA A 33 -12.90 10.47 -0.82
C ALA A 33 -13.86 10.86 0.31
N SER A 34 -14.85 10.01 0.57
CA SER A 34 -15.80 10.20 1.66
C SER A 34 -15.37 9.46 2.94
N PRO A 35 -15.90 9.84 4.12
CA PRO A 35 -15.67 9.08 5.35
C PRO A 35 -16.11 7.61 5.27
N GLU A 36 -17.14 7.30 4.48
CA GLU A 36 -17.61 5.93 4.26
C GLU A 36 -16.62 5.11 3.43
N LEU A 37 -15.95 5.73 2.45
CA LEU A 37 -14.86 5.09 1.72
C LEU A 37 -13.72 4.72 2.68
N TYR A 38 -13.33 5.66 3.55
CA TYR A 38 -12.31 5.41 4.57
C TYR A 38 -12.72 4.28 5.52
N ALA A 39 -13.97 4.29 6.03
CA ALA A 39 -14.45 3.24 6.92
C ALA A 39 -14.42 1.85 6.25
N ALA A 40 -14.85 1.75 4.98
CA ALA A 40 -14.79 0.50 4.22
C ALA A 40 -13.34 0.03 3.98
N ALA A 41 -12.42 0.95 3.73
CA ALA A 41 -11.00 0.62 3.59
C ALA A 41 -10.38 0.18 4.93
N LEU A 42 -10.69 0.86 6.03
CA LEU A 42 -10.19 0.55 7.37
C LEU A 42 -10.64 -0.84 7.82
N GLU A 43 -11.90 -1.22 7.59
CA GLU A 43 -12.41 -2.56 7.93
C GLU A 43 -11.58 -3.69 7.31
N MET A 44 -11.05 -3.46 6.10
CA MET A 44 -10.24 -4.44 5.37
C MET A 44 -8.81 -4.59 5.90
N VAL A 45 -8.26 -3.55 6.55
CA VAL A 45 -6.84 -3.51 6.92
C VAL A 45 -6.60 -3.48 8.43
N GLN A 46 -7.58 -3.08 9.25
CA GLN A 46 -7.42 -2.83 10.69
C GLN A 46 -6.88 -4.03 11.49
N GLU A 47 -7.18 -5.27 11.08
CA GLU A 47 -6.65 -6.46 11.74
C GLU A 47 -5.14 -6.66 11.50
N GLN A 48 -4.63 -6.15 10.38
CA GLN A 48 -3.24 -6.28 9.96
C GLN A 48 -2.42 -5.03 10.31
N ASN A 49 -2.98 -3.86 10.00
CA ASN A 49 -2.38 -2.55 10.24
C ASN A 49 -3.47 -1.47 10.12
N GLU A 50 -3.95 -0.96 11.26
CA GLU A 50 -4.94 0.13 11.31
C GLU A 50 -4.39 1.47 10.78
N ASP A 51 -3.09 1.70 10.89
CA ASP A 51 -2.41 2.91 10.40
C ASP A 51 -2.11 2.84 8.90
N ALA A 52 -2.46 1.75 8.22
CA ALA A 52 -2.22 1.59 6.78
C ALA A 52 -3.09 2.52 5.93
N VAL A 53 -4.16 3.10 6.48
CA VAL A 53 -5.05 4.03 5.78
C VAL A 53 -5.25 5.30 6.58
N GLU A 54 -5.34 6.43 5.88
CA GLU A 54 -5.59 7.73 6.48
C GLU A 54 -6.57 8.52 5.62
N LEU A 55 -7.35 9.41 6.26
CA LEU A 55 -8.19 10.38 5.59
C LEU A 55 -7.91 11.79 6.14
N ASP A 56 -7.20 12.61 5.37
CA ASP A 56 -7.01 14.03 5.65
C ASP A 56 -8.03 14.87 4.86
N GLY A 57 -9.10 15.26 5.55
CA GLY A 57 -10.24 15.94 4.94
C GLY A 57 -10.95 15.04 3.92
N THR A 58 -10.64 15.22 2.64
CA THR A 58 -11.17 14.39 1.53
C THR A 58 -10.06 13.68 0.76
N PHE A 59 -8.84 13.71 1.28
CA PHE A 59 -7.68 13.06 0.69
C PHE A 59 -7.39 11.76 1.44
N PHE A 60 -7.74 10.64 0.82
CA PHE A 60 -7.51 9.30 1.33
C PHE A 60 -6.14 8.81 0.87
N THR A 61 -5.39 8.14 1.76
CA THR A 61 -4.14 7.45 1.44
C THR A 61 -4.15 6.01 1.95
N ILE A 62 -3.40 5.15 1.26
CA ILE A 62 -3.07 3.80 1.71
C ILE A 62 -1.56 3.58 1.60
N SER A 63 -0.97 3.03 2.65
CA SER A 63 0.43 2.63 2.74
C SER A 63 0.55 1.34 3.57
N PHE A 64 0.46 0.21 2.90
CA PHE A 64 0.50 -1.12 3.51
C PHE A 64 1.74 -1.90 3.03
N GLU A 65 2.38 -2.60 3.96
CA GLU A 65 3.44 -3.56 3.68
C GLU A 65 3.21 -4.81 4.52
N GLY A 66 3.24 -5.99 3.89
CA GLY A 66 2.96 -7.25 4.59
C GLY A 66 3.25 -8.49 3.75
N ILE A 67 2.87 -9.65 4.28
CA ILE A 67 3.06 -10.96 3.62
C ILE A 67 1.93 -11.24 2.60
N TYR A 68 0.76 -10.63 2.80
CA TYR A 68 -0.43 -10.91 2.01
C TYR A 68 -1.39 -9.72 2.04
N PHE A 69 -2.16 -9.51 0.97
CA PHE A 69 -3.20 -8.49 0.91
C PHE A 69 -4.34 -8.95 -0.02
N MET A 70 -5.58 -8.88 0.47
CA MET A 70 -6.80 -9.23 -0.28
C MET A 70 -7.17 -8.08 -1.23
N MET A 71 -6.37 -7.85 -2.29
CA MET A 71 -6.51 -6.65 -3.14
C MET A 71 -7.85 -6.58 -3.87
N ASN A 72 -8.36 -7.71 -4.36
CA ASN A 72 -9.64 -7.72 -5.09
C ASN A 72 -10.81 -7.37 -4.16
N GLU A 73 -10.79 -7.89 -2.94
CA GLU A 73 -11.77 -7.65 -1.89
C GLU A 73 -11.69 -6.20 -1.40
N PHE A 74 -10.48 -5.67 -1.22
CA PHE A 74 -10.25 -4.27 -0.88
C PHE A 74 -10.87 -3.34 -1.94
N ILE A 75 -10.58 -3.59 -3.22
CA ILE A 75 -11.18 -2.84 -4.33
C ILE A 75 -12.70 -2.98 -4.37
N ALA A 76 -13.22 -4.19 -4.12
CA ALA A 76 -14.66 -4.43 -4.08
C ALA A 76 -15.35 -3.69 -2.90
N ALA A 77 -14.68 -3.55 -1.76
CA ALA A 77 -15.17 -2.85 -0.58
C ALA A 77 -15.26 -1.33 -0.79
N ILE A 78 -14.24 -0.72 -1.41
CA ILE A 78 -14.23 0.75 -1.62
C ILE A 78 -15.06 1.20 -2.82
N LYS A 79 -15.25 0.34 -3.82
CA LYS A 79 -15.90 0.68 -5.10
C LYS A 79 -17.31 1.28 -4.95
N PRO A 80 -18.20 0.80 -4.06
CA PRO A 80 -19.52 1.40 -3.84
C PRO A 80 -19.49 2.85 -3.35
N HIS A 81 -18.36 3.29 -2.79
CA HIS A 81 -18.17 4.63 -2.22
C HIS A 81 -17.46 5.60 -3.17
N LEU A 82 -17.08 5.15 -4.37
CA LEU A 82 -16.48 6.00 -5.39
C LEU A 82 -17.55 6.83 -6.09
N THR A 83 -17.40 8.15 -6.02
CA THR A 83 -18.24 9.11 -6.75
C THR A 83 -17.59 9.52 -8.08
N ASN A 84 -18.32 10.22 -8.92
CA ASN A 84 -17.79 10.75 -10.18
C ASN A 84 -16.64 11.76 -9.97
N ASP A 85 -16.59 12.39 -8.80
CA ASP A 85 -15.55 13.38 -8.46
C ASP A 85 -14.29 12.71 -7.89
N CYS A 86 -14.34 11.42 -7.55
CA CYS A 86 -13.19 10.69 -7.04
C CYS A 86 -12.14 10.50 -8.15
N THR A 87 -10.89 10.87 -7.84
CA THR A 87 -9.74 10.65 -8.71
C THR A 87 -8.57 10.11 -7.92
N GLY A 88 -7.87 9.11 -8.44
CA GLY A 88 -6.77 8.54 -7.68
C GLY A 88 -6.10 7.36 -8.36
N ARG A 89 -5.21 6.74 -7.59
CA ARG A 89 -4.47 5.57 -8.01
C ARG A 89 -4.07 4.73 -6.81
N ILE A 90 -4.11 3.41 -6.97
CA ILE A 90 -3.60 2.44 -6.01
C ILE A 90 -2.71 1.46 -6.75
N ASP A 91 -1.51 1.21 -6.23
CA ASP A 91 -0.51 0.31 -6.76
C ASP A 91 -0.41 -0.90 -5.81
N TYR A 92 -0.60 -2.11 -6.36
CA TYR A 92 -0.33 -3.40 -5.73
C TYR A 92 0.97 -3.95 -6.28
N ILE A 93 1.95 -4.19 -5.41
CA ILE A 93 3.26 -4.73 -5.78
C ILE A 93 3.40 -6.10 -5.13
N ASP A 94 3.57 -7.11 -5.97
CA ASP A 94 4.01 -8.44 -5.56
C ASP A 94 5.52 -8.53 -5.74
N VAL A 95 6.24 -8.64 -4.64
CA VAL A 95 7.71 -8.67 -4.60
C VAL A 95 8.25 -10.05 -5.00
N ASP A 96 7.49 -11.12 -4.81
CA ASP A 96 7.91 -12.49 -5.19
C ASP A 96 7.75 -12.70 -6.70
N GLU A 97 6.58 -12.32 -7.23
CA GLU A 97 6.31 -12.37 -8.67
C GLU A 97 6.95 -11.19 -9.42
N TRP A 98 7.49 -10.21 -8.69
CA TRP A 98 8.06 -8.99 -9.23
C TRP A 98 7.09 -8.29 -10.20
N SER A 99 5.85 -8.10 -9.76
CA SER A 99 4.76 -7.55 -10.57
C SER A 99 4.15 -6.30 -9.93
N LEU A 100 3.68 -5.38 -10.78
CA LEU A 100 2.93 -4.19 -10.38
C LEU A 100 1.55 -4.23 -11.04
N THR A 101 0.50 -4.30 -10.24
CA THR A 101 -0.86 -4.04 -10.69
C THR A 101 -1.29 -2.65 -10.23
N ARG A 102 -1.57 -1.77 -11.19
CA ARG A 102 -2.00 -0.39 -10.94
C ARG A 102 -3.48 -0.25 -11.21
N PHE A 103 -4.20 0.29 -10.25
CA PHE A 103 -5.61 0.63 -10.33
C PHE A 103 -5.74 2.15 -10.47
N TRP A 104 -6.40 2.62 -11.53
CA TRP A 104 -6.78 4.02 -11.71
C TRP A 104 -8.23 4.22 -11.35
N ILE A 105 -8.49 5.30 -10.62
CA ILE A 105 -9.81 5.70 -10.16
C ILE A 105 -10.14 7.02 -10.84
N GLU A 106 -11.20 7.05 -11.63
CA GLU A 106 -11.69 8.25 -12.32
C GLU A 106 -13.16 8.07 -12.66
N GLY A 107 -13.98 9.10 -12.42
CA GLY A 107 -15.39 9.09 -12.82
C GLY A 107 -16.21 7.97 -12.17
N GLY A 108 -15.89 7.60 -10.92
CA GLY A 108 -16.54 6.50 -10.19
C GLY A 108 -16.19 5.10 -10.71
N LEU A 109 -15.27 5.00 -11.67
CA LEU A 109 -14.83 3.75 -12.27
C LEU A 109 -13.41 3.40 -11.81
N ILE A 110 -13.13 2.10 -11.83
CA ILE A 110 -11.80 1.56 -11.58
C ILE A 110 -11.36 0.82 -12.84
N THR A 111 -10.20 1.20 -13.36
CA THR A 111 -9.50 0.45 -14.41
C THR A 111 -8.17 -0.05 -13.88
N GLN A 112 -7.64 -1.14 -14.41
CA GLN A 112 -6.37 -1.68 -13.95
C GLN A 112 -5.48 -2.17 -15.08
N ASN A 113 -4.18 -2.19 -14.83
CA ASN A 113 -3.17 -2.79 -15.69
C ASN A 113 -2.09 -3.43 -14.83
N THR A 114 -1.57 -4.57 -15.29
CA THR A 114 -0.50 -5.30 -14.64
C THR A 114 0.73 -5.29 -15.54
N ALA A 115 1.88 -4.94 -14.96
CA ALA A 115 3.17 -5.00 -15.61
C ALA A 115 4.15 -5.84 -14.79
N ASP A 116 4.95 -6.63 -15.47
CA ASP A 116 6.11 -7.29 -14.88
C ASP A 116 7.22 -6.23 -14.69
N LEU A 117 7.73 -6.11 -13.47
CA LEU A 117 8.75 -5.11 -13.12
C LEU A 117 10.14 -5.47 -13.66
N ASN A 118 10.35 -6.67 -14.23
CA ASN A 118 11.59 -7.05 -14.91
C ASN A 118 11.80 -6.19 -16.17
N HIS A 119 10.72 -5.70 -16.76
CA HIS A 119 10.74 -4.95 -18.03
C HIS A 119 11.07 -3.45 -17.88
N VAL A 120 11.35 -2.96 -16.66
CA VAL A 120 11.68 -1.54 -16.40
C VAL A 120 13.19 -1.27 -16.47
N MET A 121 14.04 -2.31 -16.50
CA MET A 121 15.51 -2.13 -16.66
C MET A 121 15.98 -2.01 -18.11
N ASP A 122 15.17 -2.38 -19.11
CA ASP A 122 15.55 -2.29 -20.54
C ASP A 122 15.35 -0.89 -21.16
N HIS A 123 14.85 0.09 -20.40
CA HIS A 123 14.65 1.47 -20.89
C HIS A 123 15.30 2.53 -19.99
N SER A 124 16.57 2.34 -19.64
CA SER A 124 17.46 3.41 -19.15
C SER A 124 18.68 3.61 -20.05
N GLY A 125 18.47 3.43 -21.37
CA GLY A 125 19.44 3.73 -22.41
C GLY A 125 18.95 4.86 -23.31
N HIS A 126 19.07 6.11 -22.85
CA HIS A 126 19.20 7.27 -23.74
C HIS A 126 20.05 8.36 -23.10
#